data_AF-A0AAV6CVN8-F1
#
_entry.id   AF-A0AAV6CVN8-F1
#
_cell.length_a   1.000
_cell.length_b   1.000
_cell.length_c   1.000
_cell.angle_alpha   90.00
_cell.angle_beta   90.00
_cell.angle_gamma   90.00
#
_symmetry.space_group_name_H-M   'P 1'
#
loop_
_entity.id
_entity.type
_entity.pdbx_description
1 polymer ?
#
loop_
_entity_poly.entity_id
_entity_poly.type
_entity_poly.pdbx_seq_one_letter_code
_entity_poly.pdbx_strand_id
1 'polypeptide(L)'
;MPQTPHVEKHFTASETIRDIVIGMSDGLTVPFALAAGLSGAVESTRVIITAGSAEIAAGAIAMGLGGYLAARTDAEHYASEEARERRETVEMPDEETDEVTQIFRSYGLPEGMATKVAHAIRRDRRRWVDFMMRFELGLERPDPGRARVSALTIGLSYVAGGLVPLSPYFFTRTPATGLLVSIAVTLLALLVFGYIKGTFTVRRPLRSAWQTAVVGGLAAAAAFAIAKFIA
;
A
#
# COMPACT_ATOMS: atom_id res chain seq x y z
N MET A 1 15.70 -43.15 8.21
CA MET A 1 14.53 -42.30 7.89
C MET A 1 15.02 -41.16 7.00
N PRO A 2 14.42 -40.90 5.83
CA PRO A 2 14.77 -39.72 5.06
C PRO A 2 14.26 -38.48 5.81
N GLN A 3 15.14 -37.54 6.15
CA GLN A 3 14.72 -36.24 6.67
C GLN A 3 14.20 -35.42 5.50
N THR A 4 12.90 -35.19 5.45
CA THR A 4 12.32 -34.19 4.54
C THR A 4 12.91 -32.83 4.93
N PRO A 5 13.61 -32.11 4.04
CA PRO A 5 14.10 -30.78 4.36
C PRO A 5 12.89 -29.88 4.64
N HIS A 6 12.87 -29.29 5.84
CA HIS A 6 11.87 -28.31 6.23
C HIS A 6 12.12 -27.01 5.45
N VAL A 7 11.55 -26.92 4.25
CA VAL A 7 11.64 -25.73 3.40
C VAL A 7 10.46 -24.83 3.72
N GLU A 8 10.67 -23.86 4.62
CA GLU A 8 9.69 -22.79 4.86
C GLU A 8 9.74 -21.79 3.70
N LYS A 9 8.62 -21.63 2.99
CA LYS A 9 8.44 -20.57 1.99
C LYS A 9 7.67 -19.42 2.64
N HIS A 10 8.39 -18.41 3.11
CA HIS A 10 7.79 -17.16 3.58
C HIS A 10 7.55 -16.23 2.39
N PHE A 11 6.29 -15.86 2.17
CA PHE A 11 5.88 -15.05 1.03
C PHE A 11 6.18 -13.56 1.30
N THR A 12 7.28 -13.07 0.74
CA THR A 12 7.77 -11.68 0.92
C THR A 12 7.07 -10.64 0.03
N ALA A 13 6.11 -11.04 -0.81
CA ALA A 13 5.46 -10.14 -1.77
C ALA A 13 4.29 -9.30 -1.18
N SER A 14 4.12 -9.27 0.14
CA SER A 14 3.01 -8.54 0.80
C SER A 14 3.02 -7.04 0.48
N GLU A 15 4.19 -6.41 0.50
CA GLU A 15 4.31 -4.96 0.33
C GLU A 15 4.10 -4.51 -1.13
N THR A 16 4.73 -5.20 -2.08
CA THR A 16 4.52 -4.91 -3.51
C THR A 16 3.08 -5.19 -3.94
N ILE A 17 2.46 -6.26 -3.43
CA ILE A 17 1.04 -6.52 -3.71
C ILE A 17 0.16 -5.43 -3.11
N ARG A 18 0.47 -4.95 -1.91
CA ARG A 18 -0.24 -3.83 -1.27
C ARG A 18 -0.15 -2.58 -2.14
N ASP A 19 1.03 -2.24 -2.64
CA ASP A 19 1.24 -1.09 -3.52
C ASP A 19 0.44 -1.19 -4.82
N ILE A 20 0.49 -2.35 -5.48
CA ILE A 20 -0.30 -2.62 -6.68
C ILE A 20 -1.78 -2.44 -6.36
N VAL A 21 -2.23 -3.00 -5.23
CA VAL A 21 -3.63 -2.92 -4.82
C VAL A 21 -4.05 -1.47 -4.58
N ILE A 22 -3.22 -0.67 -3.93
CA ILE A 22 -3.48 0.77 -3.67
C ILE A 22 -3.56 1.51 -5.01
N GLY A 23 -2.52 1.44 -5.84
CA GLY A 23 -2.48 2.16 -7.11
C GLY A 23 -3.60 1.75 -8.05
N MET A 24 -3.89 0.45 -8.15
CA MET A 24 -4.96 -0.07 -9.01
C MET A 24 -6.36 0.31 -8.53
N SER A 25 -6.61 0.28 -7.21
CA SER A 25 -7.91 0.66 -6.65
C SER A 25 -8.26 2.11 -6.98
N ASP A 26 -7.30 3.01 -6.75
CA ASP A 26 -7.50 4.44 -6.98
C ASP A 26 -7.50 4.76 -8.48
N GLY A 27 -6.61 4.14 -9.25
CA GLY A 27 -6.55 4.29 -10.70
C GLY A 27 -7.80 3.79 -11.41
N LEU A 28 -8.50 2.78 -10.91
CA LEU A 28 -9.80 2.39 -11.48
C LEU A 28 -10.93 3.34 -11.09
N THR A 29 -10.83 3.99 -9.93
CA THR A 29 -11.95 4.70 -9.32
C THR A 29 -11.96 6.19 -9.68
N VAL A 30 -10.85 6.90 -9.49
CA VAL A 30 -10.80 8.36 -9.66
C VAL A 30 -10.91 8.77 -11.13
N PRO A 31 -10.14 8.18 -12.07
CA PRO A 31 -10.26 8.49 -13.50
C PRO A 31 -11.64 8.11 -14.07
N PHE A 32 -12.25 7.04 -13.55
CA PHE A 32 -13.63 6.66 -13.89
C PHE A 32 -14.64 7.69 -13.42
N ALA A 33 -14.56 8.12 -12.15
CA ALA A 33 -15.46 9.10 -11.59
C ALA A 33 -15.34 10.44 -12.32
N LEU A 34 -14.12 10.88 -12.65
CA LEU A 34 -13.87 12.07 -13.46
C LEU A 34 -14.50 11.94 -14.86
N ALA A 35 -14.24 10.83 -15.57
CA ALA A 35 -14.77 10.62 -16.90
C ALA A 35 -16.30 10.53 -16.91
N ALA A 36 -16.89 9.90 -15.89
CA ALA A 36 -18.34 9.86 -15.70
C ALA A 36 -18.91 11.25 -15.44
N GLY A 37 -18.29 12.02 -14.53
CA GLY A 37 -18.64 13.40 -14.23
C GLY A 37 -18.66 14.28 -15.47
N LEU A 38 -17.55 14.30 -16.22
CA LEU A 38 -17.42 15.10 -17.43
C LEU A 38 -18.42 14.66 -18.51
N SER A 39 -18.70 13.37 -18.65
CA SER A 39 -19.70 12.88 -19.61
C SER A 39 -21.12 13.39 -19.34
N GLY A 40 -21.42 13.78 -18.10
CA GLY A 40 -22.69 14.42 -17.74
C GLY A 40 -22.71 15.94 -17.96
N ALA A 41 -21.56 16.57 -18.19
CA ALA A 41 -21.39 18.02 -18.22
C ALA A 41 -20.90 18.56 -19.58
N VAL A 42 -20.25 17.76 -20.42
CA VAL A 42 -19.69 18.20 -21.71
C VAL A 42 -20.10 17.29 -22.86
N GLU A 43 -20.25 17.87 -24.05
CA GLU A 43 -20.56 17.14 -25.28
C GLU A 43 -19.32 16.63 -26.05
N SER A 44 -18.12 17.04 -25.62
CA SER A 44 -16.86 16.72 -26.32
C SER A 44 -16.10 15.57 -25.66
N THR A 45 -16.04 14.43 -26.35
CA THR A 45 -15.20 13.29 -25.96
C THR A 45 -13.72 13.68 -25.85
N ARG A 46 -13.26 14.64 -26.65
CA ARG A 46 -11.86 15.11 -26.61
C ARG A 46 -11.53 15.76 -25.27
N VAL A 47 -12.44 16.54 -24.69
CA VAL A 47 -12.26 17.16 -23.37
C VAL A 47 -12.09 16.08 -22.28
N ILE A 48 -12.92 15.04 -22.34
CA ILE A 48 -12.87 13.91 -21.40
C ILE A 48 -11.53 13.17 -21.51
N ILE A 49 -11.06 12.88 -22.73
CA ILE A 49 -9.77 12.23 -22.96
C ILE A 49 -8.63 13.09 -22.42
N THR A 50 -8.62 14.39 -22.71
CA THR A 50 -7.54 15.28 -22.26
C THR A 50 -7.53 15.43 -20.74
N ALA A 51 -8.69 15.61 -20.12
CA ALA A 51 -8.81 15.75 -18.66
C ALA A 51 -8.46 14.44 -17.95
N GLY A 52 -8.98 13.31 -18.43
CA GLY A 52 -8.67 11.99 -17.89
C GLY A 52 -7.19 11.64 -18.04
N SER A 53 -6.57 11.91 -19.19
CA SER A 53 -5.14 11.63 -19.38
C SER A 53 -4.27 12.49 -18.46
N ALA A 54 -4.63 13.78 -18.29
CA ALA A 54 -3.94 14.68 -17.39
C ALA A 54 -4.08 14.24 -15.92
N GLU A 55 -5.29 13.81 -15.52
CA GLU A 55 -5.55 13.30 -14.18
C GLU A 55 -4.81 11.99 -13.91
N ILE A 56 -4.75 11.06 -14.88
CA ILE A 56 -3.97 9.82 -14.75
C ILE A 56 -2.49 10.14 -14.53
N ALA A 57 -1.92 11.07 -15.31
CA ALA A 57 -0.53 11.46 -15.18
C ALA A 57 -0.24 12.14 -13.83
N ALA A 58 -1.08 13.10 -13.44
CA ALA A 58 -0.94 13.81 -12.18
C ALA A 58 -1.13 12.88 -10.97
N GLY A 59 -2.15 12.04 -11.00
CA GLY A 59 -2.46 11.06 -9.96
C GLY A 59 -1.36 10.00 -9.82
N ALA A 60 -0.85 9.47 -10.92
CA ALA A 60 0.27 8.52 -10.89
C ALA A 60 1.53 9.11 -10.25
N ILE A 61 1.87 10.36 -10.59
CA ILE A 61 3.00 11.07 -9.99
C ILE A 61 2.74 11.32 -8.50
N ALA A 62 1.57 11.85 -8.14
CA ALA A 62 1.22 12.16 -6.76
C ALA A 62 1.26 10.91 -5.87
N MET A 63 0.64 9.81 -6.30
CA MET A 63 0.63 8.56 -5.55
C MET A 63 1.99 7.87 -5.51
N GLY A 64 2.72 7.85 -6.63
CA GLY A 64 4.07 7.30 -6.68
C GLY A 64 5.04 8.05 -5.75
N LEU A 65 5.00 9.39 -5.75
CA LEU A 65 5.78 10.20 -4.81
C LEU A 65 5.30 10.01 -3.36
N GLY A 66 3.99 9.86 -3.14
CA GLY A 66 3.45 9.52 -1.82
C GLY A 66 4.01 8.21 -1.27
N GLY A 67 4.05 7.16 -2.09
CA GLY A 67 4.66 5.88 -1.74
C GLY A 67 6.17 5.96 -1.50
N TYR A 68 6.88 6.74 -2.33
CA TYR A 68 8.32 7.00 -2.14
C TYR A 68 8.59 7.68 -0.80
N LEU A 69 7.87 8.76 -0.51
CA LEU A 69 8.06 9.56 0.69
C LEU A 69 7.71 8.76 1.94
N ALA A 70 6.61 8.02 1.94
CA ALA A 70 6.24 7.15 3.06
C ALA A 70 7.35 6.14 3.39
N ALA A 71 7.79 5.37 2.38
CA ALA A 71 8.84 4.38 2.57
C ALA A 71 10.20 5.00 2.97
N ARG A 72 10.49 6.22 2.49
CA ARG A 72 11.69 6.96 2.87
C ARG A 72 11.60 7.45 4.32
N THR A 73 10.45 7.97 4.74
CA THR A 73 10.20 8.39 6.12
C THR A 73 10.32 7.22 7.08
N ASP A 74 9.80 6.05 6.74
CA ASP A 74 9.97 4.84 7.54
C ASP A 74 11.46 4.47 7.71
N ALA A 75 12.26 4.60 6.64
CA ALA A 75 13.70 4.34 6.69
C ALA A 75 14.47 5.38 7.50
N GLU A 76 14.11 6.66 7.39
CA GLU A 76 14.71 7.74 8.19
C GLU A 76 14.34 7.59 9.68
N HIS A 77 13.11 7.21 9.99
CA HIS A 77 12.67 6.92 11.35
C HIS A 77 13.44 5.74 11.94
N TYR A 78 13.55 4.61 11.22
CA TYR A 78 14.34 3.46 11.64
C TYR A 78 15.80 3.84 11.92
N ALA A 79 16.43 4.62 11.03
CA ALA A 79 17.82 5.03 11.20
C ALA A 79 18.03 5.95 12.41
N SER A 80 17.05 6.83 12.69
CA SER A 80 17.06 7.70 13.85
C SER A 80 16.99 6.90 15.16
N GLU A 81 16.05 5.96 15.25
CA GLU A 81 15.91 5.10 16.43
C GLU A 81 17.11 4.16 16.58
N GLU A 82 17.64 3.56 15.50
CA GLU A 82 18.86 2.73 15.58
C GLU A 82 20.06 3.54 16.11
N ALA A 83 20.18 4.80 15.71
CA ALA A 83 21.23 5.69 16.21
C ALA A 83 21.03 6.06 17.69
N ARG A 84 19.78 6.16 18.15
CA ARG A 84 19.42 6.44 19.54
C ARG A 84 19.73 5.25 20.43
N GLU A 85 19.26 4.07 20.05
CA GLU A 85 19.49 2.80 20.73
C GLU A 85 21.00 2.50 20.87
N ARG A 86 21.77 2.78 19.81
CA ARG A 86 23.25 2.66 19.85
C ARG A 86 23.91 3.58 20.86
N ARG A 87 23.32 4.74 21.19
CA ARG A 87 23.84 5.64 22.23
C ARG A 87 23.41 5.18 23.60
N GLU A 88 22.15 4.80 23.79
CA GLU A 88 21.62 4.35 25.08
C GLU A 88 22.33 3.07 25.56
N THR A 89 22.67 2.14 24.67
CA THR A 89 23.53 0.98 25.02
C THR A 89 24.96 1.32 25.50
N VAL A 90 25.40 2.58 25.36
CA VAL A 90 26.68 3.09 25.85
C VAL A 90 26.51 3.97 27.08
N GLU A 91 25.53 4.87 27.04
CA GLU A 91 25.29 5.88 28.07
C GLU A 91 24.53 5.31 29.26
N MET A 92 23.62 4.37 29.04
CA MET A 92 22.70 3.79 30.03
C MET A 92 22.63 2.25 29.95
N PRO A 93 23.77 1.54 29.95
CA PRO A 93 23.78 0.11 29.60
C PRO A 93 23.05 -0.78 30.61
N ASP A 94 22.90 -0.35 31.85
CA ASP A 94 22.17 -1.12 32.87
C ASP A 94 20.66 -0.95 32.72
N GLU A 95 20.18 0.27 32.42
CA GLU A 95 18.76 0.54 32.10
C GLU A 95 18.34 -0.26 30.86
N GLU A 96 19.12 -0.21 29.79
CA GLU A 96 18.88 -0.99 28.56
C GLU A 96 18.90 -2.52 28.81
N THR A 97 19.67 -2.99 29.80
CA THR A 97 19.69 -4.43 30.15
C THR A 97 18.40 -4.82 30.89
N ASP A 98 17.89 -3.91 31.72
CA ASP A 98 16.63 -4.10 32.44
C ASP A 98 15.45 -4.12 31.47
N GLU A 99 15.46 -3.32 30.40
CA GLU A 99 14.45 -3.36 29.35
C GLU A 99 14.42 -4.71 28.62
N VAL A 100 15.57 -5.24 28.20
CA VAL A 100 15.65 -6.61 27.64
C VAL A 100 15.11 -7.65 28.63
N THR A 101 15.45 -7.50 29.92
CA THR A 101 14.95 -8.39 30.98
C THR A 101 13.43 -8.33 31.07
N GLN A 102 12.84 -7.12 31.06
CA GLN A 102 11.39 -6.92 31.09
C GLN A 102 10.69 -7.52 29.87
N ILE A 103 11.26 -7.38 28.68
CA ILE A 103 10.75 -8.00 27.46
C ILE A 103 10.65 -9.52 27.68
N PHE A 104 11.72 -10.19 28.10
CA PHE A 104 11.68 -11.64 28.34
C PHE A 104 10.72 -12.05 29.47
N ARG A 105 10.59 -11.25 30.52
CA ARG A 105 9.58 -11.48 31.57
C ARG A 105 8.16 -11.42 31.03
N SER A 106 7.89 -10.53 30.08
CA SER A 106 6.57 -10.46 29.42
C SER A 106 6.24 -11.73 28.62
N TYR A 107 7.25 -12.44 28.13
CA TYR A 107 7.12 -13.78 27.53
C TYR A 107 7.05 -14.91 28.56
N GLY A 108 7.05 -14.61 29.86
CA GLY A 108 6.90 -15.57 30.94
C GLY A 108 8.21 -16.20 31.44
N LEU A 109 9.38 -15.66 31.08
CA LEU A 109 10.64 -16.16 31.62
C LEU A 109 10.78 -15.80 33.11
N PRO A 110 11.21 -16.74 33.98
CA PRO A 110 11.55 -16.43 35.37
C PRO A 110 12.67 -15.39 35.46
N GLU A 111 12.64 -14.53 36.47
CA GLU A 111 13.59 -13.42 36.67
C GLU A 111 15.05 -13.83 36.42
N GLY A 112 15.52 -14.83 37.18
CA GLY A 112 16.91 -15.27 37.10
C GLY A 112 17.33 -15.85 35.74
N MET A 113 16.37 -16.24 34.88
CA MET A 113 16.64 -16.65 33.51
C MET A 113 16.62 -15.45 32.56
N ALA A 114 15.63 -14.57 32.68
CA ALA A 114 15.52 -13.34 31.89
C ALA A 114 16.77 -12.47 32.02
N THR A 115 17.25 -12.24 33.24
CA THR A 115 18.48 -11.47 33.51
C THR A 115 19.72 -12.12 32.89
N LYS A 116 19.83 -13.45 32.96
CA LYS A 116 20.97 -14.18 32.33
C LYS A 116 20.95 -14.07 30.81
N VAL A 117 19.77 -14.15 30.19
CA VAL A 117 19.61 -13.99 28.74
C VAL A 117 19.93 -12.55 28.33
N ALA A 118 19.42 -11.54 29.06
CA ALA A 118 19.71 -10.14 28.82
C ALA A 118 21.22 -9.85 28.86
N HIS A 119 21.92 -10.33 29.90
CA HIS A 119 23.38 -10.21 29.98
C HIS A 119 24.12 -10.96 28.86
N ALA A 120 23.59 -12.08 28.38
CA ALA A 120 24.18 -12.81 27.26
C ALA A 120 24.04 -12.03 25.94
N ILE A 121 22.88 -11.40 25.69
CA ILE A 121 22.62 -10.56 24.52
C ILE A 121 23.50 -9.30 24.55
N ARG A 122 23.61 -8.64 25.71
CA ARG A 122 24.46 -7.45 25.92
C ARG A 122 25.93 -7.63 25.51
N ARG A 123 26.45 -8.86 25.49
CA ARG A 123 27.84 -9.15 25.06
C ARG A 123 28.11 -8.80 23.59
N ASP A 124 27.10 -8.86 22.73
CA ASP A 124 27.19 -8.44 21.34
C ASP A 124 26.30 -7.22 21.12
N ARG A 125 26.91 -6.03 21.18
CA ARG A 125 26.19 -4.76 21.06
C ARG A 125 25.39 -4.66 19.77
N ARG A 126 25.82 -5.29 18.68
CA ARG A 126 25.07 -5.26 17.42
C ARG A 126 23.78 -6.08 17.55
N ARG A 127 23.84 -7.26 18.16
CA ARG A 127 22.65 -8.11 18.38
C ARG A 127 21.73 -7.54 19.45
N TRP A 128 22.29 -6.84 20.44
CA TRP A 128 21.51 -6.16 21.46
C TRP A 128 20.66 -5.04 20.85
N VAL A 129 21.27 -4.14 20.07
CA VAL A 129 20.53 -3.09 19.35
C VAL A 129 19.50 -3.70 18.39
N ASP A 130 19.86 -4.75 17.63
CA ASP A 130 18.91 -5.43 16.74
C ASP A 130 17.73 -6.06 17.49
N PHE A 131 17.97 -6.58 18.70
CA PHE A 131 16.94 -7.09 19.58
C PHE A 131 16.01 -5.97 20.06
N MET A 132 16.56 -4.86 20.56
CA MET A 132 15.76 -3.73 21.06
C MET A 132 14.92 -3.11 19.94
N MET A 133 15.54 -2.83 18.79
CA MET A 133 14.84 -2.35 17.59
C MET A 133 13.63 -3.22 17.23
N ARG A 134 13.76 -4.55 17.32
CA ARG A 134 12.69 -5.47 16.93
C ARG A 134 11.65 -5.75 18.01
N PHE A 135 12.07 -5.94 19.25
CA PHE A 135 11.22 -6.45 20.32
C PHE A 135 10.70 -5.37 21.26
N GLU A 136 11.41 -4.25 21.38
CA GLU A 136 10.99 -3.11 22.17
C GLU A 136 10.24 -2.11 21.27
N LEU A 137 10.89 -1.65 20.19
CA LEU A 137 10.33 -0.62 19.30
C LEU A 137 9.41 -1.20 18.21
N GLY A 138 9.47 -2.51 17.95
CA GLY A 138 8.68 -3.15 16.90
C GLY A 138 9.09 -2.74 15.48
N LEU A 139 10.33 -2.24 15.31
CA LEU A 139 10.86 -1.73 14.07
C LEU A 139 11.67 -2.81 13.34
N GLU A 140 11.26 -3.15 12.13
CA GLU A 140 12.02 -4.01 11.22
C GLU A 140 12.89 -3.17 10.30
N ARG A 141 14.07 -3.70 9.93
CA ARG A 141 15.00 -3.00 9.06
C ARG A 141 14.41 -2.84 7.65
N PRO A 142 14.22 -1.60 7.16
CA PRO A 142 13.64 -1.39 5.83
C PRO A 142 14.60 -1.81 4.71
N ASP A 143 14.04 -2.31 3.60
CA ASP A 143 14.80 -2.59 2.39
C ASP A 143 15.22 -1.26 1.71
N PRO A 144 16.52 -1.04 1.44
CA PRO A 144 17.00 0.19 0.79
C PRO A 144 16.38 0.45 -0.59
N GLY A 145 15.93 -0.59 -1.29
CA GLY A 145 15.24 -0.47 -2.58
C GLY A 145 13.75 -0.11 -2.45
N ARG A 146 13.18 -0.22 -1.25
CA ARG A 146 11.72 -0.18 -1.02
C ARG A 146 11.07 1.09 -1.55
N ALA A 147 11.66 2.25 -1.26
CA ALA A 147 11.08 3.53 -1.64
C ALA A 147 10.92 3.68 -3.17
N ARG A 148 11.93 3.26 -3.94
CA ARG A 148 11.89 3.31 -5.40
C ARG A 148 10.91 2.30 -5.97
N VAL A 149 10.91 1.08 -5.42
CA VAL A 149 9.98 0.03 -5.83
C VAL A 149 8.54 0.50 -5.59
N SER A 150 8.24 1.00 -4.39
CA SER A 150 6.92 1.53 -4.00
C SER A 150 6.43 2.60 -4.96
N ALA A 151 7.28 3.57 -5.26
CA ALA A 151 6.94 4.66 -6.18
C ALA A 151 6.52 4.16 -7.57
N LEU A 152 7.31 3.24 -8.12
CA LEU A 152 7.08 2.67 -9.45
C LEU A 152 5.86 1.76 -9.46
N THR A 153 5.70 0.89 -8.45
CA THR A 153 4.61 -0.09 -8.41
C THR A 153 3.26 0.58 -8.20
N ILE A 154 3.16 1.57 -7.31
CA ILE A 154 1.94 2.36 -7.12
C ILE A 154 1.63 3.17 -8.38
N GLY A 155 2.59 3.94 -8.88
CA GLY A 155 2.40 4.82 -10.03
C GLY A 155 2.00 4.06 -11.30
N LEU A 156 2.70 2.98 -11.64
CA LEU A 156 2.38 2.17 -12.82
C LEU A 156 1.04 1.45 -12.69
N SER A 157 0.71 0.96 -11.49
CA SER A 157 -0.61 0.35 -11.25
C SER A 157 -1.73 1.38 -11.38
N TYR A 158 -1.50 2.62 -10.92
CA TYR A 158 -2.45 3.71 -11.09
C TYR A 158 -2.67 4.05 -12.57
N VAL A 159 -1.60 4.18 -13.35
CA VAL A 159 -1.70 4.40 -14.81
C VAL A 159 -2.48 3.28 -15.48
N ALA A 160 -2.12 2.02 -15.19
CA ALA A 160 -2.83 0.86 -15.74
C ALA A 160 -4.32 0.90 -15.38
N GLY A 161 -4.65 1.35 -14.16
CA GLY A 161 -6.03 1.48 -13.69
C GLY A 161 -6.80 2.55 -14.40
N GLY A 162 -6.22 3.73 -14.54
CA GLY A 162 -6.91 4.87 -15.15
C GLY A 162 -7.13 4.71 -16.64
N LEU A 163 -6.28 3.96 -17.32
CA LEU A 163 -6.46 3.66 -18.73
C LEU A 163 -7.69 2.79 -18.99
N VAL A 164 -8.10 1.94 -18.04
CA VAL A 164 -9.29 1.08 -18.19
C VAL A 164 -10.58 1.90 -18.39
N PRO A 165 -11.01 2.79 -17.47
CA PRO A 165 -12.20 3.60 -17.66
C PRO A 165 -12.07 4.62 -18.78
N LEU A 166 -10.85 5.09 -19.09
CA LEU A 166 -10.64 6.08 -20.16
C LEU A 166 -10.66 5.44 -21.56
N SER A 167 -10.25 4.18 -21.69
CA SER A 167 -10.09 3.50 -22.97
C SER A 167 -11.31 3.58 -23.91
N PRO A 168 -12.57 3.47 -23.46
CA PRO A 168 -13.71 3.49 -24.37
C PRO A 168 -13.90 4.84 -25.07
N TYR A 169 -13.54 5.94 -24.41
CA TYR A 169 -13.67 7.27 -24.97
C TYR A 169 -12.78 7.46 -26.22
N PHE A 170 -11.67 6.73 -26.34
CA PHE A 170 -10.83 6.77 -27.55
C PHE A 170 -11.51 6.15 -28.78
N PHE A 171 -12.46 5.24 -28.58
CA PHE A 171 -13.11 4.49 -29.67
C PHE A 171 -14.55 4.92 -29.93
N THR A 172 -15.14 5.73 -29.03
CA THR A 172 -16.52 6.22 -29.16
C THR A 172 -16.59 7.65 -29.69
N ARG A 173 -17.64 7.95 -30.47
CA ARG A 173 -17.85 9.29 -31.06
C ARG A 173 -18.60 10.26 -30.15
N THR A 174 -19.39 9.77 -29.21
CA THR A 174 -20.19 10.61 -28.31
C THR A 174 -19.88 10.29 -26.84
N PRO A 175 -19.87 11.30 -25.94
CA PRO A 175 -19.66 11.08 -24.51
C PRO A 175 -20.64 10.08 -23.91
N ALA A 176 -21.92 10.12 -24.30
CA ALA A 176 -22.94 9.20 -23.79
C ALA A 176 -22.63 7.73 -24.12
N THR A 177 -22.23 7.44 -25.35
CA THR A 177 -21.80 6.08 -25.73
C THR A 177 -20.51 5.67 -25.04
N GLY A 178 -19.55 6.59 -24.90
CA GLY A 178 -18.29 6.34 -24.20
C GLY A 178 -18.51 6.02 -22.72
N LEU A 179 -19.42 6.74 -22.07
CA LEU A 179 -19.81 6.52 -20.69
C LEU A 179 -20.42 5.14 -20.47
N LEU A 180 -21.39 4.73 -21.30
CA LEU A 180 -22.03 3.42 -21.15
C LEU A 180 -21.02 2.27 -21.25
N VAL A 181 -20.11 2.33 -22.23
CA VAL A 181 -19.06 1.32 -22.39
C VAL A 181 -18.05 1.40 -21.24
N SER A 182 -17.68 2.61 -20.80
CA SER A 182 -16.81 2.83 -19.64
C SER A 182 -17.38 2.27 -18.36
N ILE A 183 -18.68 2.46 -18.09
CA ILE A 183 -19.36 1.86 -16.94
C ILE A 183 -19.24 0.34 -16.98
N ALA A 184 -19.55 -0.29 -18.11
CA ALA A 184 -19.50 -1.75 -18.24
C ALA A 184 -18.09 -2.30 -18.03
N VAL A 185 -17.09 -1.73 -18.71
CA VAL A 185 -15.69 -2.17 -18.63
C VAL A 185 -15.12 -1.93 -17.22
N THR A 186 -15.39 -0.76 -16.63
CA THR A 186 -14.87 -0.41 -15.30
C THR A 186 -15.51 -1.23 -14.21
N LEU A 187 -16.83 -1.47 -14.25
CA LEU A 187 -17.50 -2.33 -13.27
C LEU A 187 -16.96 -3.76 -13.34
N LEU A 188 -16.76 -4.30 -14.54
CA LEU A 188 -16.13 -5.60 -14.70
C LEU A 188 -14.71 -5.62 -14.12
N ALA A 189 -13.90 -4.59 -14.43
CA ALA A 189 -12.55 -4.47 -13.91
C ALA A 189 -12.52 -4.36 -12.37
N LEU A 190 -13.40 -3.56 -11.76
CA LEU A 190 -13.53 -3.41 -10.31
C LEU A 190 -13.95 -4.73 -9.64
N LEU A 191 -14.87 -5.49 -10.24
CA LEU A 191 -15.28 -6.79 -9.72
C LEU A 191 -14.15 -7.83 -9.80
N VAL A 192 -13.48 -7.92 -10.95
CA VAL A 192 -12.35 -8.84 -11.16
C VAL A 192 -11.20 -8.48 -10.23
N PHE A 193 -10.80 -7.22 -10.21
CA PHE A 193 -9.72 -6.75 -9.36
C PHE A 193 -10.06 -6.90 -7.88
N GLY A 194 -11.27 -6.54 -7.46
CA GLY A 194 -11.72 -6.72 -6.08
C GLY A 194 -11.77 -8.19 -5.64
N TYR A 195 -12.08 -9.12 -6.56
CA TYR A 195 -12.01 -10.57 -6.31
C TYR A 195 -10.55 -11.04 -6.11
N ILE A 196 -9.64 -10.59 -6.99
CA ILE A 196 -8.21 -10.89 -6.91
C ILE A 196 -7.64 -10.35 -5.61
N LYS A 197 -7.83 -9.04 -5.34
CA LYS A 197 -7.48 -8.38 -4.09
C LYS A 197 -7.98 -9.17 -2.90
N GLY A 198 -9.25 -9.56 -2.92
CA GLY A 198 -9.86 -10.35 -1.86
C GLY A 198 -9.13 -11.66 -1.64
N THR A 199 -8.83 -12.41 -2.70
CA THR A 199 -8.09 -13.68 -2.60
C THR A 199 -6.73 -13.53 -1.90
N PHE A 200 -6.02 -12.43 -2.14
CA PHE A 200 -4.71 -12.16 -1.52
C PHE A 200 -4.77 -11.52 -0.13
N THR A 201 -5.83 -10.79 0.22
CA THR A 201 -5.88 -9.99 1.46
C THR A 201 -6.93 -10.46 2.47
N VAL A 202 -8.09 -10.95 2.03
CA VAL A 202 -9.25 -11.23 2.90
C VAL A 202 -9.86 -12.59 2.54
N ARG A 203 -10.12 -13.48 3.52
CA ARG A 203 -10.70 -14.83 3.30
C ARG A 203 -12.10 -14.87 2.63
N ARG A 204 -12.65 -13.75 2.12
CA ARG A 204 -13.96 -13.63 1.45
C ARG A 204 -13.86 -12.80 0.15
N PRO A 205 -13.40 -13.39 -0.97
CA PRO A 205 -13.09 -12.65 -2.20
C PRO A 205 -14.32 -12.00 -2.85
N LEU A 206 -15.49 -12.65 -2.80
CA LEU A 206 -16.74 -12.09 -3.35
C LEU A 206 -17.18 -10.81 -2.63
N ARG A 207 -16.97 -10.72 -1.31
CA ARG A 207 -17.30 -9.51 -0.55
C ARG A 207 -16.38 -8.35 -0.94
N SER A 208 -15.09 -8.62 -1.13
CA SER A 208 -14.11 -7.63 -1.59
C SER A 208 -14.46 -7.10 -2.98
N ALA A 209 -14.81 -7.98 -3.92
CA ALA A 209 -15.29 -7.60 -5.26
C ALA A 209 -16.48 -6.63 -5.19
N TRP A 210 -17.51 -6.98 -4.43
CA TRP A 210 -18.69 -6.14 -4.26
C TRP A 210 -18.36 -4.79 -3.60
N GLN A 211 -17.54 -4.77 -2.56
CA GLN A 211 -17.13 -3.52 -1.90
C GLN A 211 -16.38 -2.59 -2.85
N THR A 212 -15.42 -3.11 -3.61
CA THR A 212 -14.67 -2.33 -4.59
C THR A 212 -15.58 -1.75 -5.68
N ALA A 213 -16.52 -2.54 -6.21
CA ALA A 213 -17.49 -2.05 -7.18
C ALA A 213 -18.43 -0.98 -6.61
N VAL A 214 -18.92 -1.15 -5.37
CA VAL A 214 -19.79 -0.17 -4.71
C VAL A 214 -19.08 1.14 -4.44
N VAL A 215 -17.84 1.11 -3.93
CA VAL A 215 -17.06 2.33 -3.69
C VAL A 215 -16.79 3.06 -5.00
N GLY A 216 -16.38 2.34 -6.05
CA GLY A 216 -16.17 2.94 -7.38
C GLY A 216 -17.45 3.55 -7.96
N GLY A 217 -18.57 2.85 -7.84
CA GLY A 217 -19.88 3.33 -8.27
C GLY A 217 -20.35 4.57 -7.51
N LEU A 218 -20.15 4.60 -6.18
CA LEU A 218 -20.49 5.77 -5.35
C LEU A 218 -19.65 6.99 -5.70
N ALA A 219 -18.34 6.81 -5.92
CA ALA A 219 -17.45 7.89 -6.35
C ALA A 219 -17.88 8.48 -7.70
N ALA A 220 -18.19 7.61 -8.67
CA ALA A 220 -18.68 8.04 -9.98
C ALA A 220 -20.05 8.72 -9.91
N ALA A 221 -20.97 8.21 -9.10
CA ALA A 221 -22.28 8.83 -8.89
C ALA A 221 -22.15 10.23 -8.26
N ALA A 222 -21.26 10.39 -7.28
CA ALA A 222 -20.99 11.68 -6.65
C ALA A 222 -20.38 12.68 -7.65
N ALA A 223 -19.36 12.26 -8.42
CA ALA A 223 -18.76 13.11 -9.45
C ALA A 223 -19.76 13.51 -10.55
N PHE A 224 -20.60 12.57 -10.99
CA PHE A 224 -21.67 12.83 -11.94
C PHE A 224 -22.70 13.82 -11.40
N ALA A 225 -23.14 13.65 -10.16
CA ALA A 225 -24.11 14.55 -9.53
C ALA A 225 -23.56 15.98 -9.40
N ILE A 226 -22.30 16.12 -8.97
CA ILE A 226 -21.64 17.43 -8.84
C ILE A 226 -21.48 18.09 -10.22
N ALA A 227 -20.97 17.34 -11.21
CA ALA A 227 -20.76 17.88 -12.56
C ALA A 227 -22.07 18.36 -13.19
N LYS A 228 -23.15 17.57 -13.05
CA LYS A 228 -24.49 17.93 -13.53
C LYS A 228 -25.12 19.11 -12.79
N PHE A 229 -24.77 19.32 -11.53
CA PHE A 229 -25.27 20.47 -10.76
C PHE A 229 -24.59 21.79 -11.17
N ILE A 230 -23.32 21.72 -11.59
CA ILE A 230 -22.53 22.91 -11.95
C ILE A 230 -22.69 23.29 -13.43
N ALA A 231 -22.86 22.31 -14.32
CA ALA A 231 -23.02 22.50 -15.76
C ALA A 231 -24.41 23.07 -16.12
#